data_AF-A0A1I6QS32-F1
#
_entry.id   AF-A0A1I6QS32-F1
#
_cell.length_a   1.000
_cell.length_b   1.000
_cell.length_c   1.000
_cell.angle_alpha   90.00
_cell.angle_beta   90.00
_cell.angle_gamma   90.00
#
_symmetry.space_group_name_H-M   'P 1'
#
loop_
_entity.id
_entity.type
_entity.pdbx_description
1 polymer ?
#
loop_
_entity_poly.entity_id
_entity_poly.type
_entity_poly.pdbx_seq_one_letter_code
_entity_poly.pdbx_strand_id
1 'polypeptide(L)' 'MDISPQEDIMIKALREAELPPLFVLIRIRNDILNDTVNVEESRRDDIVKSLEKYISPLWEDYYENSKPKEIS' A
#
# COMPACT_ATOMS: atom_id res chain seq x y z
N MET A 1 19.48 -1.63 -12.65
CA MET A 1 18.94 -1.23 -11.33
C MET A 1 18.85 -2.50 -10.52
N ASP A 2 19.63 -2.58 -9.44
CA ASP A 2 19.56 -3.72 -8.53
C ASP A 2 18.34 -3.51 -7.63
N ILE A 3 17.33 -4.36 -7.82
CA ILE A 3 16.10 -4.36 -7.01
C ILE A 3 16.44 -5.09 -5.71
N SER A 4 16.23 -4.46 -4.57
CA SER A 4 16.43 -5.09 -3.27
C SER A 4 15.47 -6.28 -3.07
N PRO A 5 15.82 -7.27 -2.23
CA PRO A 5 14.92 -8.37 -1.92
C PRO A 5 13.54 -7.91 -1.41
N GLN A 6 13.49 -6.80 -0.67
CA GLN A 6 12.25 -6.21 -0.19
C GLN A 6 11.41 -5.62 -1.32
N GLU A 7 12.03 -4.91 -2.26
CA GLU A 7 11.36 -4.38 -3.44
C GLU A 7 10.86 -5.51 -4.35
N ASP A 8 11.60 -6.62 -4.48
CA ASP A 8 11.16 -7.79 -5.26
C ASP A 8 9.91 -8.45 -4.66
N ILE A 9 9.85 -8.60 -3.33
CA ILE A 9 8.66 -9.09 -2.62
C ILE A 9 7.47 -8.16 -2.86
N MET A 10 7.70 -6.85 -2.78
CA MET A 10 6.66 -5.85 -3.01
C MET A 10 6.14 -5.89 -4.45
N ILE A 11 7.04 -6.01 -5.43
CA ILE A 11 6.71 -6.14 -6.86
C ILE A 11 5.93 -7.43 -7.15
N LYS A 12 6.28 -8.55 -6.52
CA LYS A 12 5.52 -9.81 -6.65
C LYS A 12 4.11 -9.69 -6.07
N ALA A 13 3.97 -9.13 -4.87
CA ALA A 13 2.66 -8.90 -4.26
C ALA A 13 1.76 -8.00 -5.13
N LEU A 14 2.34 -6.99 -5.79
CA LEU A 14 1.64 -6.12 -6.75
C LEU A 14 1.20 -6.85 -8.03
N ARG A 15 1.98 -7.83 -8.51
CA ARG A 15 1.67 -8.60 -9.72
C ARG A 15 0.65 -9.71 -9.49
N GLU A 16 0.64 -10.30 -8.30
CA GLU A 16 -0.23 -11.43 -7.95
C GLU A 16 -1.62 -11.00 -7.48
N ALA A 17 -1.78 -9.75 -7.08
CA ALA A 17 -3.06 -9.27 -6.60
C ALA A 17 -4.01 -8.95 -7.77
N GLU A 18 -5.09 -9.72 -7.89
CA GLU A 18 -6.27 -9.39 -8.72
C GLU A 18 -7.10 -8.23 -8.13
N LEU A 19 -6.53 -7.47 -7.20
CA LEU A 19 -7.16 -6.36 -6.52
C LEU A 19 -6.74 -5.03 -7.16
N PRO A 20 -7.61 -4.01 -7.15
CA PRO A 20 -7.21 -2.66 -7.54
C PRO A 20 -5.97 -2.21 -6.75
N PRO A 21 -5.01 -1.51 -7.39
CA PRO A 21 -3.70 -1.17 -6.79
C PRO A 21 -3.76 -0.57 -5.38
N LEU A 22 -4.79 0.23 -5.09
CA LEU A 22 -5.04 0.79 -3.75
C LEU A 22 -5.16 -0.28 -2.66
N PHE A 23 -5.95 -1.33 -2.88
CA PHE A 23 -6.16 -2.38 -1.88
C PHE A 23 -4.90 -3.22 -1.66
N VAL A 24 -4.07 -3.35 -2.68
CA VAL A 24 -2.77 -4.03 -2.57
C VAL A 24 -1.82 -3.22 -1.71
N LEU A 25 -1.74 -1.90 -1.93
CA LEU A 25 -0.92 -1.00 -1.11
C LEU A 25 -1.38 -1.01 0.35
N ILE A 26 -2.69 -0.99 0.62
CA ILE A 26 -3.25 -1.10 1.97
C ILE A 26 -2.87 -2.43 2.62
N ARG A 27 -2.97 -3.55 1.88
CA ARG A 27 -2.57 -4.86 2.38
C ARG A 27 -1.10 -4.89 2.76
N ILE A 28 -0.21 -4.46 1.85
CA ILE A 28 1.24 -4.42 2.10
C ILE A 28 1.55 -3.55 3.32
N ARG A 29 0.91 -2.38 3.45
CA ARG A 29 1.06 -1.49 4.61
C ARG A 29 0.67 -2.19 5.91
N ASN A 30 -0.40 -2.99 5.91
CA ASN A 30 -0.83 -3.74 7.09
C ASN A 30 0.06 -4.94 7.38
N ASP A 31 0.50 -5.68 6.36
CA ASP A 31 1.42 -6.80 6.53
C ASP A 31 2.74 -6.32 7.15
N ILE A 32 3.28 -5.19 6.68
CA ILE A 32 4.50 -4.57 7.22
C ILE A 32 4.27 -4.03 8.63
N LEU A 33 3.16 -3.33 8.89
CA LEU A 33 2.84 -2.83 10.22
C LEU A 33 2.77 -3.95 11.28
N ASN A 34 2.35 -5.14 10.89
CA ASN A 34 2.23 -6.29 11.78
C ASN A 34 3.47 -7.19 11.80
N ASP A 35 4.49 -6.93 10.97
CA ASP A 35 5.75 -7.66 10.99
C ASP A 35 6.64 -7.17 12.13
N THR A 36 6.41 -7.72 13.32
CA THR A 36 7.19 -7.44 14.54
C THR A 36 8.40 -8.34 14.70
N VAL A 37 8.59 -9.31 13.81
CA VAL A 37 9.63 -10.36 13.94
C VAL A 37 10.78 -10.13 12.97
N ASN A 38 10.51 -9.69 11.74
CA ASN A 38 11.53 -9.58 10.69
C ASN A 38 11.94 -8.14 10.37
N VAL A 39 11.20 -7.14 10.87
CA VAL A 39 11.45 -5.72 10.58
C VAL A 39 11.55 -4.94 11.89
N GLU A 40 12.68 -4.25 12.05
CA GLU A 40 12.92 -3.30 13.13
C GLU A 40 11.81 -2.22 13.17
N GLU A 41 11.35 -1.86 14.36
CA GLU A 41 10.21 -0.96 14.56
C GLU A 41 10.37 0.39 13.85
N SER A 42 11.54 1.03 13.97
CA SER A 42 11.80 2.31 13.31
C SER A 42 11.73 2.20 11.78
N ARG A 43 12.23 1.10 11.23
CA ARG A 43 12.22 0.85 9.79
C ARG A 43 10.81 0.50 9.29
N ARG A 44 10.04 -0.23 10.10
CA ARG A 44 8.63 -0.50 9.84
C ARG A 44 7.83 0.80 9.77
N ASP A 45 8.03 1.70 10.73
CA ASP A 45 7.37 3.01 10.75
C ASP A 45 7.72 3.86 9.54
N ASP A 46 8.98 3.89 9.12
CA ASP A 46 9.43 4.63 7.94
C ASP A 46 8.79 4.10 6.65
N ILE A 47 8.67 2.76 6.54
CA ILE A 47 8.03 2.12 5.39
C ILE A 47 6.52 2.40 5.40
N VAL A 48 5.85 2.27 6.54
CA VAL A 48 4.41 2.55 6.69
C VAL A 48 4.12 4.01 6.33
N LYS A 49 4.89 4.97 6.84
CA LYS A 49 4.77 6.39 6.48
C LYS A 49 4.97 6.64 4.98
N SER A 50 5.90 5.91 4.36
CA SER A 50 6.15 6.02 2.93
C SER A 50 4.97 5.48 2.11
N LEU A 51 4.38 4.35 2.51
CA LEU A 51 3.20 3.79 1.88
C LEU A 51 1.96 4.68 2.05
N GLU A 52 1.78 5.30 3.21
CA GLU A 52 0.66 6.22 3.48
C GLU A 52 0.63 7.42 2.51
N LYS A 53 1.80 7.91 2.06
CA LYS A 53 1.88 8.99 1.04
C LYS A 53 1.25 8.61 -0.29
N TYR A 54 1.23 7.31 -0.64
CA TYR A 54 0.60 6.82 -1.86
C TYR A 54 -0.85 6.39 -1.63
N ILE A 55 -1.13 5.79 -0.47
CA ILE A 55 -2.48 5.30 -0.12
C ILE A 55 -3.45 6.47 0.04
N SER A 56 -3.08 7.55 0.73
CA SER A 56 -4.00 8.67 1.02
C SER A 56 -4.64 9.28 -0.23
N PRO A 57 -3.90 9.75 -1.25
CA PRO A 57 -4.54 10.34 -2.45
C PRO A 57 -5.35 9.30 -3.23
N LEU A 58 -4.89 8.05 -3.32
CA LEU A 58 -5.64 6.98 -3.99
C LEU A 58 -6.95 6.64 -3.27
N TRP A 59 -6.96 6.73 -1.93
CA TRP A 59 -8.16 6.53 -1.12
C TRP A 59 -9.16 7.68 -1.29
N GLU A 60 -8.67 8.92 -1.34
CA GLU A 60 -9.50 10.10 -1.64
C GLU A 60 -10.15 9.95 -3.02
N ASP A 61 -9.37 9.64 -4.05
CA ASP A 61 -9.87 9.40 -5.41
C ASP A 61 -10.91 8.27 -5.45
N TYR A 62 -10.64 7.15 -4.77
CA TYR A 62 -11.59 6.04 -4.67
C TYR A 62 -12.90 6.47 -4.00
N TYR A 63 -12.81 7.18 -2.88
CA TYR A 63 -13.97 7.64 -2.13
C TYR A 63 -14.81 8.63 -2.94
N GLU A 64 -14.18 9.59 -3.60
CA GLU A 64 -14.87 10.57 -4.45
C GLU A 64 -15.57 9.92 -5.65
N ASN A 65 -14.92 8.96 -6.31
CA ASN A 65 -15.52 8.22 -7.43
C ASN A 65 -16.60 7.22 -6.98
N SER A 66 -16.59 6.81 -5.71
CA SER A 66 -17.60 5.93 -5.13
C SER A 66 -18.86 6.67 -4.65
N LYS A 67 -18.83 8.00 -4.57
CA LYS A 67 -20.03 8.79 -4.25
C LYS A 67 -21.02 8.68 -5.41
N PRO A 68 -22.33 8.46 -5.14
CA PRO A 68 -23.34 8.60 -6.18
C PRO A 68 -23.22 10.01 -6.74
N LYS A 69 -23.06 10.14 -8.07
CA LYS A 69 -23.19 11.44 -8.72
C LYS A 69 -24.60 11.94 -8.40
N GLU A 70 -24.72 12.97 -7.55
CA GLU A 70 -25.96 13.72 -7.46
C GLU A 70 -26.21 14.28 -8.86
N ILE A 71 -27.23 13.74 -9.51
CA ILE A 71 -27.70 14.21 -10.82
C ILE A 71 -28.39 15.55 -10.53
N SER A 72 -27.66 16.65 -10.75
CA SER A 72 -28.22 18.01 -10.79
C SER A 72 -28.73 18.35 -12.18
#